data_AF-A0A7L0VZJ1-F1
#
_entry.id   AF-A0A7L0VZJ1-F1
#
_cell.length_a   1.000
_cell.length_b   1.000
_cell.length_c   1.000
_cell.angle_alpha   90.00
_cell.angle_beta   90.00
_cell.angle_gamma   90.00
#
_symmetry.space_group_name_H-M   'P 1'
#
loop_
_entity.id
_entity.type
_entity.pdbx_description
1 polymer ?
#
loop_
_entity_poly.entity_id
_entity_poly.type
_entity_poly.pdbx_seq_one_letter_code
_entity_poly.pdbx_strand_id
1 'polypeptide(L)'
;IDSQELKEATDTQKELDINCQELMSARQGSGDTVTSKSPKSTEQKQQLGNSEDLRRARCRSKAAMKHSALPADYLRKIQADRQYASDVITATMKKMQASGTFNSLREANGREKAKKNKFHDVLIREEEGKKEIKSLQKQLQDVKKETKIELKNRDSVILCLEDQLQELKARTAMESCYLRKSTALQLHQTQKKCSNAENELAKETENLKRKTDEEIRVHMEIENFLRHHYKKVEEKLEYWVDKYENDTDAKDKELDALKALKAKNLETLQRYASECQTFEETIITDRLQKEAERRKQKQDALELKSILKLQAWWRGTMVRRNLGPYWNLRKAREKKLLEQKDKKEKSGVKKKTR
;
A
#
# COMPACT_ATOMS: atom_id res chain seq x y z
N ILE A 1 -12.90 2.81 18.56
CA ILE A 1 -13.79 3.22 19.68
C ILE A 1 -13.18 4.46 20.36
N ASP A 2 -11.87 4.51 20.51
CA ASP A 2 -11.10 5.61 21.14
C ASP A 2 -11.20 7.01 20.47
N SER A 3 -11.44 7.11 19.17
CA SER A 3 -11.52 8.42 18.50
C SER A 3 -12.82 9.19 18.80
N GLN A 4 -13.86 8.51 19.28
CA GLN A 4 -15.13 9.15 19.63
C GLN A 4 -15.11 9.68 21.06
N GLU A 5 -14.53 8.92 21.99
CA GLU A 5 -14.33 9.34 23.38
C GLU A 5 -13.35 10.52 23.49
N LEU A 6 -12.29 10.55 22.66
CA LEU A 6 -11.39 11.71 22.58
C LEU A 6 -12.10 12.97 22.05
N LYS A 7 -13.05 12.83 21.13
CA LYS A 7 -13.83 13.97 20.64
C LYS A 7 -14.78 14.49 21.70
N GLU A 8 -15.52 13.60 22.37
CA GLU A 8 -16.40 13.97 23.50
C GLU A 8 -15.62 14.63 24.65
N ALA A 9 -14.43 14.14 24.97
CA ALA A 9 -13.56 14.78 25.97
C ALA A 9 -13.08 16.17 25.54
N THR A 10 -12.76 16.37 24.25
CA THR A 10 -12.38 17.70 23.75
C THR A 10 -13.54 18.67 23.67
N ASP A 11 -14.75 18.19 23.41
CA ASP A 11 -15.94 19.03 23.28
C ASP A 11 -16.49 19.44 24.65
N THR A 12 -16.46 18.52 25.63
CA THR A 12 -16.75 18.84 27.04
C THR A 12 -15.74 19.84 27.63
N GLN A 13 -14.46 19.75 27.27
CA GLN A 13 -13.45 20.74 27.69
C GLN A 13 -13.70 22.13 27.09
N LYS A 14 -14.10 22.21 25.81
CA LYS A 14 -14.46 23.49 25.17
C LYS A 14 -15.70 24.11 25.80
N GLU A 15 -16.69 23.29 26.15
CA GLU A 15 -17.93 23.75 26.78
C GLU A 15 -17.67 24.31 28.20
N LEU A 16 -16.76 23.68 28.95
CA LEU A 16 -16.30 24.19 30.25
C LEU A 16 -15.49 25.49 30.12
N ASP A 17 -14.66 25.63 29.09
CA ASP A 17 -13.87 26.84 28.84
C ASP A 17 -14.77 28.03 28.45
N ILE A 18 -15.81 27.79 27.63
CA ILE A 18 -16.82 28.80 27.26
C ILE A 18 -17.60 29.25 28.50
N ASN A 19 -18.03 28.31 29.35
CA ASN A 19 -18.76 28.63 30.58
C ASN A 19 -17.90 29.41 31.59
N CYS A 20 -16.60 29.08 31.70
CA CYS A 20 -15.65 29.85 32.50
C CYS A 20 -15.44 31.27 31.94
N GLN A 21 -15.39 31.43 30.62
CA GLN A 21 -15.28 32.73 29.97
C GLN A 21 -16.54 33.58 30.15
N GLU A 22 -17.73 32.98 30.05
CA GLU A 22 -19.01 33.64 30.31
C GLU A 22 -19.16 34.07 31.77
N LEU A 23 -18.71 33.27 32.74
CA LEU A 23 -18.70 33.66 34.15
C LEU A 23 -17.73 34.81 34.44
N MET A 24 -16.59 34.86 33.74
CA MET A 24 -15.64 35.97 33.83
C MET A 24 -16.18 37.25 33.17
N SER A 25 -16.90 37.14 32.05
CA SER A 25 -17.57 38.26 31.39
C SER A 25 -18.80 38.77 32.18
N ALA A 26 -19.57 37.87 32.80
CA ALA A 26 -20.70 38.23 33.67
C ALA A 26 -20.24 38.98 34.94
N ARG A 27 -19.04 38.67 35.45
CA ARG A 27 -18.42 39.40 36.56
C ARG A 27 -17.95 40.81 36.18
N GLN A 28 -17.74 41.09 34.89
CA GLN A 28 -17.26 42.37 34.39
C GLN A 28 -18.40 43.35 34.01
N GLY A 29 -19.64 42.87 33.93
CA GLY A 29 -20.84 43.66 33.61
C GLY A 29 -21.57 44.30 34.80
N SER A 30 -21.16 44.02 36.04
CA SER A 30 -21.75 44.62 37.26
C SER A 30 -20.75 45.54 37.95
N GLY A 31 -20.34 46.60 37.24
CA GLY A 31 -19.45 47.63 37.76
C GLY A 31 -20.05 49.01 37.55
N ASP A 32 -21.14 49.32 38.28
CA ASP A 32 -21.68 50.67 38.33
C ASP A 32 -21.17 51.44 39.56
N THR A 33 -20.46 52.52 39.23
CA THR A 33 -20.37 53.82 39.91
C THR A 33 -20.01 53.87 41.40
N VAL A 34 -18.72 54.14 41.71
CA VAL A 34 -18.35 55.21 42.66
C VAL A 34 -17.07 55.90 42.23
N THR A 35 -17.21 57.21 42.01
CA THR A 35 -16.23 58.24 41.70
C THR A 35 -15.08 58.31 42.70
N SER A 36 -13.82 58.28 42.23
CA SER A 36 -12.68 58.82 43.00
C SER A 36 -11.81 59.73 42.12
N LYS A 37 -11.80 61.02 42.46
CA LYS A 37 -10.94 62.06 41.87
C LYS A 37 -9.50 61.94 42.37
N SER A 38 -8.57 62.08 41.42
CA SER A 38 -7.19 62.60 41.42
C SER A 38 -6.28 62.51 42.67
N PRO A 39 -4.98 62.21 42.48
CA PRO A 39 -3.93 62.45 43.47
C PRO A 39 -3.28 63.83 43.30
N LYS A 40 -2.93 64.50 44.40
CA LYS A 40 -1.79 65.44 44.46
C LYS A 40 -1.38 65.74 45.92
N SER A 41 -0.06 65.83 46.06
CA SER A 41 0.77 66.49 47.10
C SER A 41 0.77 65.96 48.53
N THR A 42 1.91 65.33 48.83
CA THR A 42 2.82 65.50 49.97
C THR A 42 2.72 66.85 50.72
N GLU A 43 3.09 66.79 52.01
CA GLU A 43 3.32 67.86 53.01
C GLU A 43 2.13 68.30 53.87
N GLN A 44 2.15 67.85 55.13
CA GLN A 44 2.12 68.68 56.35
C GLN A 44 1.94 67.80 57.59
N LYS A 45 3.04 67.51 58.29
CA LYS A 45 3.00 67.13 59.72
C LYS A 45 3.16 68.41 60.53
N GLN A 46 2.04 68.96 61.02
CA GLN A 46 2.07 69.87 62.15
C GLN A 46 0.77 69.75 62.96
N GLN A 47 0.99 69.50 64.26
CA GLN A 47 0.13 69.85 65.39
C GLN A 47 -1.22 69.14 65.55
N LEU A 48 -1.26 68.23 66.54
CA LEU A 48 -2.48 67.96 67.29
C LEU A 48 -2.16 67.80 68.80
N GLY A 49 -1.58 68.85 69.38
CA GLY A 49 -1.56 69.07 70.82
C GLY A 49 -2.44 70.27 71.14
N ASN A 50 -3.77 70.16 71.01
CA ASN A 50 -4.71 71.27 71.29
C ASN A 50 -6.14 70.79 71.67
N SER A 51 -6.31 69.57 72.20
CA SER A 51 -7.63 69.09 72.67
C SER A 51 -7.79 69.13 74.20
N GLU A 52 -6.69 69.04 74.94
CA GLU A 52 -6.73 69.04 76.41
C GLU A 52 -7.00 70.43 77.02
N ASP A 53 -6.57 71.51 76.36
CA ASP A 53 -6.74 72.88 76.87
C ASP A 53 -8.15 73.44 76.65
N LEU A 54 -8.83 73.05 75.57
CA LEU A 54 -10.26 73.34 75.37
C LEU A 54 -11.13 72.65 76.43
N ARG A 55 -10.73 71.46 76.90
CA ARG A 55 -11.41 70.73 77.99
C ARG A 55 -11.15 71.40 79.35
N ARG A 56 -9.93 71.87 79.62
CA ARG A 56 -9.60 72.63 80.85
C ARG A 56 -10.27 74.00 80.90
N ALA A 57 -10.36 74.72 79.78
CA ALA A 57 -11.07 76.00 79.70
C ALA A 57 -12.58 75.85 79.96
N ARG A 58 -13.22 74.81 79.38
CA ARG A 58 -14.65 74.53 79.58
C ARG A 58 -15.00 74.08 81.00
N CYS A 59 -14.03 73.55 81.75
CA CYS A 59 -14.20 73.17 83.16
C CYS A 59 -14.01 74.35 84.13
N ARG A 60 -13.17 75.35 83.81
CA ARG A 60 -13.04 76.57 84.64
C ARG A 60 -14.28 77.47 84.56
N SER A 61 -14.92 77.57 83.38
CA SER A 61 -16.15 78.38 83.21
C SER A 61 -17.36 77.83 83.98
N LYS A 62 -17.44 76.51 84.20
CA LYS A 62 -18.54 75.90 84.98
C LYS A 62 -18.33 75.95 86.49
N ALA A 63 -17.11 76.24 86.95
CA ALA A 63 -16.78 76.36 88.37
C ALA A 63 -16.95 77.81 88.88
N ALA A 64 -16.71 78.81 88.01
CA ALA A 64 -16.80 80.24 88.35
C ALA A 64 -18.24 80.79 88.50
N MET A 65 -19.27 79.99 88.22
CA MET A 65 -20.68 80.40 88.24
C MET A 65 -21.50 79.71 89.35
N LYS A 66 -20.85 79.35 90.47
CA LYS A 66 -21.50 78.66 91.60
C LYS A 66 -21.52 79.44 92.92
N HIS A 67 -21.11 80.70 92.90
CA HIS A 67 -21.22 81.60 94.05
C HIS A 67 -21.86 82.92 93.63
N SER A 68 -23.18 82.93 93.46
CA SER A 68 -24.04 84.14 93.53
C SER A 68 -25.45 83.78 93.02
N ALA A 69 -26.47 84.14 93.80
CA ALA A 69 -27.90 83.91 93.62
C ALA A 69 -28.41 82.46 93.89
N LEU A 70 -29.22 82.32 94.94
CA LEU A 70 -30.15 81.20 95.06
C LEU A 70 -31.00 81.14 93.77
N PRO A 71 -31.10 79.98 93.09
CA PRO A 71 -31.89 79.86 91.87
C PRO A 71 -33.33 80.34 92.11
N ALA A 72 -33.87 81.17 91.23
CA ALA A 72 -35.23 81.70 91.32
C ALA A 72 -36.29 80.58 91.50
N ASP A 73 -35.97 79.36 91.05
CA ASP A 73 -36.79 78.15 91.22
C ASP A 73 -36.79 77.62 92.66
N TYR A 74 -35.65 77.72 93.36
CA TYR A 74 -35.54 77.33 94.76
C TYR A 74 -36.27 78.33 95.66
N LEU A 75 -36.17 79.63 95.35
CA LEU A 75 -36.95 80.67 96.02
C LEU A 75 -38.45 80.54 95.76
N ARG A 76 -38.86 80.25 94.51
CA ARG A 76 -40.28 79.94 94.18
C ARG A 76 -40.80 78.71 94.91
N LYS A 77 -39.99 77.65 95.01
CA LYS A 77 -40.32 76.46 95.78
C LYS A 77 -40.49 76.77 97.27
N ILE A 78 -39.56 77.50 97.87
CA ILE A 78 -39.64 77.91 99.29
C ILE A 78 -40.90 78.77 99.53
N GLN A 79 -41.19 79.72 98.64
CA GLN A 79 -42.40 80.56 98.74
C GLN A 79 -43.68 79.70 98.63
N ALA A 80 -43.71 78.75 97.69
CA ALA A 80 -44.83 77.82 97.51
C ALA A 80 -45.00 76.86 98.70
N ASP A 81 -43.91 76.34 99.25
CA ASP A 81 -43.90 75.46 100.43
C ASP A 81 -44.34 76.23 101.69
N ARG A 82 -43.90 77.50 101.83
CA ARG A 82 -44.34 78.41 102.90
C ARG A 82 -45.83 78.74 102.80
N GLN A 83 -46.31 79.04 101.59
CA GLN A 83 -47.72 79.31 101.35
C GLN A 83 -48.56 78.06 101.63
N TYR A 84 -48.13 76.89 101.14
CA TYR A 84 -48.78 75.60 101.42
C TYR A 84 -48.84 75.30 102.93
N ALA A 85 -47.75 75.52 103.68
CA ALA A 85 -47.75 75.35 105.13
C ALA A 85 -48.71 76.34 105.83
N SER A 86 -48.72 77.60 105.41
CA SER A 86 -49.66 78.62 105.90
C SER A 86 -51.12 78.25 105.60
N ASP A 87 -51.41 77.76 104.40
CA ASP A 87 -52.75 77.32 103.98
C ASP A 87 -53.21 76.09 104.77
N VAL A 88 -52.30 75.14 105.07
CA VAL A 88 -52.60 73.97 105.90
C VAL A 88 -52.83 74.36 107.36
N ILE A 89 -52.02 75.27 107.92
CA ILE A 89 -52.18 75.76 109.31
C ILE A 89 -53.50 76.52 109.44
N THR A 90 -53.80 77.45 108.53
CA THR A 90 -55.04 78.22 108.56
C THR A 90 -56.28 77.35 108.33
N ALA A 91 -56.23 76.38 107.41
CA ALA A 91 -57.31 75.41 107.22
C ALA A 91 -57.54 74.53 108.45
N THR A 92 -56.46 74.17 109.17
CA THR A 92 -56.53 73.36 110.40
C THR A 92 -57.05 74.18 111.58
N MET A 93 -56.63 75.44 111.73
CA MET A 93 -57.15 76.36 112.72
C MET A 93 -58.66 76.59 112.55
N LYS A 94 -59.11 76.81 111.31
CA LYS A 94 -60.54 76.96 110.98
C LYS A 94 -61.34 75.69 111.28
N LYS A 95 -60.85 74.50 110.88
CA LYS A 95 -61.54 73.23 111.18
C LYS A 95 -61.56 72.89 112.67
N MET A 96 -60.54 73.28 113.42
CA MET A 96 -60.48 73.11 114.87
C MET A 96 -61.47 74.04 115.60
N GLN A 97 -61.60 75.30 115.18
CA GLN A 97 -62.60 76.23 115.71
C GLN A 97 -64.04 75.82 115.37
N ALA A 98 -64.29 75.30 114.17
CA ALA A 98 -65.64 74.97 113.72
C ALA A 98 -66.14 73.58 114.18
N SER A 99 -65.24 72.60 114.31
CA SER A 99 -65.62 71.19 114.48
C SER A 99 -64.74 70.40 115.45
N GLY A 100 -63.81 71.07 116.15
CA GLY A 100 -62.91 70.44 117.12
C GLY A 100 -61.91 69.41 116.54
N THR A 101 -61.81 69.28 115.21
CA THR A 101 -61.09 68.17 114.55
C THR A 101 -59.93 68.66 113.68
N PHE A 102 -58.85 67.86 113.58
CA PHE A 102 -57.59 68.21 112.88
C PHE A 102 -57.37 67.45 111.54
N ASN A 103 -58.43 66.97 110.90
CA ASN A 103 -58.34 66.10 109.71
C ASN A 103 -57.66 66.75 108.49
N SER A 104 -57.72 68.08 108.34
CA SER A 104 -57.02 68.80 107.25
C SER A 104 -55.51 68.59 107.26
N LEU A 105 -54.88 68.61 108.44
CA LEU A 105 -53.45 68.37 108.59
C LEU A 105 -53.11 66.90 108.30
N ARG A 106 -53.96 65.97 108.73
CA ARG A 106 -53.80 64.53 108.45
C ARG A 106 -53.84 64.23 106.96
N GLU A 107 -54.79 64.81 106.23
CA GLU A 107 -54.88 64.67 104.77
C GLU A 107 -53.72 65.34 104.03
N ALA A 108 -53.29 66.54 104.45
CA ALA A 108 -52.15 67.24 103.86
C ALA A 108 -50.84 66.45 104.06
N ASN A 109 -50.63 65.89 105.25
CA ASN A 109 -49.52 65.00 105.55
C ASN A 109 -49.61 63.70 104.74
N GLY A 110 -50.82 63.15 104.55
CA GLY A 110 -51.06 62.00 103.68
C GLY A 110 -50.69 62.30 102.21
N ARG A 111 -51.04 63.48 101.69
CA ARG A 111 -50.67 63.93 100.34
C ARG A 111 -49.16 64.10 100.18
N GLU A 112 -48.47 64.71 101.14
CA GLU A 112 -47.00 64.83 101.10
C GLU A 112 -46.31 63.48 101.22
N LYS A 113 -46.82 62.56 102.06
CA LYS A 113 -46.32 61.19 102.14
C LYS A 113 -46.52 60.43 100.83
N ALA A 114 -47.68 60.58 100.18
CA ALA A 114 -47.94 59.98 98.86
C ALA A 114 -47.05 60.57 97.76
N LYS A 115 -46.81 61.88 97.74
CA LYS A 115 -45.84 62.52 96.82
C LYS A 115 -44.43 61.99 97.05
N LYS A 116 -43.98 61.92 98.31
CA LYS A 116 -42.66 61.38 98.67
C LYS A 116 -42.50 59.92 98.22
N ASN A 117 -43.53 59.08 98.42
CA ASN A 117 -43.51 57.70 97.95
C ASN A 117 -43.43 57.62 96.41
N LYS A 118 -44.22 58.41 95.68
CA LYS A 118 -44.14 58.47 94.21
C LYS A 118 -42.75 58.88 93.71
N PHE A 119 -42.10 59.86 94.36
CA PHE A 119 -40.72 60.23 94.02
C PHE A 119 -39.73 59.09 94.31
N HIS A 120 -39.92 58.36 95.41
CA HIS A 120 -39.10 57.20 95.72
C HIS A 120 -39.27 56.10 94.67
N ASP A 121 -40.50 55.81 94.23
CA ASP A 121 -40.78 54.83 93.18
C ASP A 121 -40.19 55.24 91.83
N VAL A 122 -40.25 56.54 91.48
CA VAL A 122 -39.60 57.06 90.27
C VAL A 122 -38.09 56.90 90.36
N LEU A 123 -37.48 57.19 91.52
CA LEU A 123 -36.05 57.06 91.73
C LEU A 123 -35.58 55.60 91.62
N ILE A 124 -36.35 54.66 92.20
CA ILE A 124 -36.06 53.22 92.11
C ILE A 124 -36.12 52.76 90.65
N ARG A 125 -37.19 53.09 89.92
CA ARG A 125 -37.32 52.74 88.49
C ARG A 125 -36.22 53.36 87.62
N GLU A 126 -35.80 54.59 87.92
CA GLU A 126 -34.70 55.23 87.20
C GLU A 126 -33.37 54.51 87.46
N GLU A 127 -33.11 54.09 88.70
CA GLU A 127 -31.91 53.33 89.05
C GLU A 127 -31.92 51.93 88.42
N GLU A 128 -33.06 51.25 88.40
CA GLU A 128 -33.27 49.98 87.70
C GLU A 128 -33.06 50.14 86.18
N GLY A 129 -33.67 51.17 85.56
CA GLY A 129 -33.47 51.47 84.15
C GLY A 129 -32.00 51.81 83.82
N LYS A 130 -31.28 52.51 84.70
CA LYS A 130 -29.83 52.75 84.55
C LYS A 130 -29.03 51.46 84.61
N LYS A 131 -29.40 50.51 85.48
CA LYS A 131 -28.75 49.18 85.55
C LYS A 131 -29.03 48.36 84.28
N GLU A 132 -30.26 48.38 83.78
CA GLU A 132 -30.64 47.71 82.54
C GLU A 132 -29.90 48.29 81.34
N ILE A 133 -29.86 49.62 81.19
CA ILE A 133 -29.11 50.28 80.11
C ILE A 133 -27.62 49.91 80.17
N LYS A 134 -27.02 49.90 81.36
CA LYS A 134 -25.62 49.46 81.53
C LYS A 134 -25.42 48.00 81.14
N SER A 135 -26.35 47.11 81.52
CA SER A 135 -26.31 45.69 81.15
C SER A 135 -26.41 45.50 79.64
N LEU A 136 -27.37 46.14 78.99
CA LEU A 136 -27.56 46.11 77.53
C LEU A 136 -26.36 46.69 76.79
N GLN A 137 -25.79 47.80 77.28
CA GLN A 137 -24.59 48.39 76.70
C GLN A 137 -23.38 47.44 76.77
N LYS A 138 -23.24 46.69 77.88
CA LYS A 138 -22.21 45.67 78.03
C LYS A 138 -22.44 44.51 77.06
N GLN A 139 -23.67 43.99 76.98
CA GLN A 139 -24.03 42.94 76.02
C GLN A 139 -23.74 43.37 74.57
N LEU A 140 -24.12 44.59 74.20
CA LEU A 140 -23.83 45.13 72.87
C LEU A 140 -22.32 45.21 72.58
N GLN A 141 -21.53 45.58 73.59
CA GLN A 141 -20.08 45.65 73.46
C GLN A 141 -19.47 44.25 73.31
N ASP A 142 -19.98 43.26 74.05
CA ASP A 142 -19.49 41.89 74.01
C ASP A 142 -19.84 41.22 72.67
N VAL A 143 -21.07 41.38 72.16
CA VAL A 143 -21.46 40.95 70.80
C VAL A 143 -20.58 41.60 69.74
N LYS A 144 -20.25 42.90 69.85
CA LYS A 144 -19.32 43.58 68.93
C LYS A 144 -17.90 43.02 68.97
N LYS A 145 -17.42 42.58 70.13
CA LYS A 145 -16.10 41.93 70.24
C LYS A 145 -16.14 40.54 69.61
N GLU A 146 -17.19 39.77 69.91
CA GLU A 146 -17.37 38.41 69.42
C GLU A 146 -17.45 38.37 67.89
N THR A 147 -18.34 39.18 67.30
CA THR A 147 -18.46 39.34 65.84
C THR A 147 -17.14 39.77 65.19
N LYS A 148 -16.34 40.64 65.84
CA LYS A 148 -15.01 41.03 65.34
C LYS A 148 -14.00 39.87 65.40
N ILE A 149 -14.06 39.02 66.42
CA ILE A 149 -13.21 37.82 66.52
C ILE A 149 -13.64 36.81 65.46
N GLU A 150 -14.93 36.57 65.28
CA GLU A 150 -15.44 35.69 64.23
C GLU A 150 -15.05 36.15 62.83
N LEU A 151 -15.14 37.46 62.54
CA LEU A 151 -14.68 38.02 61.28
C LEU A 151 -13.20 37.73 61.05
N LYS A 152 -12.35 37.98 62.05
CA LYS A 152 -10.91 37.65 61.96
C LYS A 152 -10.65 36.15 61.76
N ASN A 153 -11.42 35.30 62.42
CA ASN A 153 -11.31 33.85 62.26
C ASN A 153 -11.69 33.44 60.84
N ARG A 154 -12.76 34.00 60.28
CA ARG A 154 -13.17 33.78 58.89
C ARG A 154 -12.13 34.30 57.90
N ASP A 155 -11.60 35.50 58.11
CA ASP A 155 -10.52 36.07 57.29
C ASP A 155 -9.27 35.17 57.32
N SER A 156 -8.91 34.63 58.48
CA SER A 156 -7.81 33.67 58.60
C SER A 156 -8.07 32.36 57.84
N VAL A 157 -9.31 31.86 57.84
CA VAL A 157 -9.69 30.67 57.08
C VAL A 157 -9.66 30.95 55.58
N ILE A 158 -10.15 32.12 55.14
CA ILE A 158 -10.10 32.55 53.74
C ILE A 158 -8.66 32.55 53.25
N LEU A 159 -7.74 33.18 53.99
CA LEU A 159 -6.31 33.20 53.62
C LEU A 159 -5.70 31.79 53.54
N CYS A 160 -6.03 30.91 54.48
CA CYS A 160 -5.56 29.52 54.45
C CYS A 160 -6.08 28.76 53.22
N LEU A 161 -7.35 28.95 52.85
CA LEU A 161 -7.94 28.33 51.67
C LEU A 161 -7.37 28.91 50.37
N GLU A 162 -7.08 30.21 50.33
CA GLU A 162 -6.42 30.87 49.20
C GLU A 162 -5.01 30.30 48.98
N ASP A 163 -4.22 30.14 50.06
CA ASP A 163 -2.90 29.53 50.00
C ASP A 163 -2.96 28.08 49.51
N GLN A 164 -3.88 27.27 50.03
CA GLN A 164 -4.07 25.88 49.58
C GLN A 164 -4.46 25.80 48.10
N LEU A 165 -5.33 26.70 47.65
CA LEU A 165 -5.76 26.76 46.26
C LEU A 165 -4.61 27.15 45.34
N GLN A 166 -3.76 28.08 45.77
CA GLN A 166 -2.57 28.48 45.03
C GLN A 166 -1.52 27.36 44.99
N GLU A 167 -1.31 26.65 46.10
CA GLU A 167 -0.45 25.46 46.16
C GLU A 167 -0.94 24.36 45.20
N LEU A 168 -2.23 24.02 45.24
CA LEU A 168 -2.83 23.03 44.35
C LEU A 168 -2.67 23.42 42.88
N LYS A 169 -2.90 24.69 42.53
CA LYS A 169 -2.68 25.19 41.16
C LYS A 169 -1.23 25.02 40.72
N ALA A 170 -0.27 25.40 41.56
CA ALA A 170 1.15 25.26 41.25
C ALA A 170 1.55 23.77 41.11
N ARG A 171 1.06 22.91 42.01
CA ARG A 171 1.30 21.46 41.97
C ARG A 171 0.75 20.83 40.70
N THR A 172 -0.52 21.07 40.38
CA THR A 172 -1.17 20.52 39.17
C THR A 172 -0.50 21.01 37.88
N ALA A 173 -0.08 22.28 37.83
CA ALA A 173 0.66 22.81 36.69
C ALA A 173 2.03 22.13 36.51
N MET A 174 2.74 21.89 37.63
CA MET A 174 4.01 21.20 37.62
C MET A 174 3.84 19.73 37.20
N GLU A 175 2.89 19.00 37.78
CA GLU A 175 2.54 17.63 37.40
C GLU A 175 2.17 17.52 35.92
N SER A 176 1.35 18.44 35.40
CA SER A 176 0.99 18.49 33.99
C SER A 176 2.20 18.68 33.08
N CYS A 177 3.17 19.52 33.48
CA CYS A 177 4.42 19.72 32.75
C CYS A 177 5.29 18.45 32.75
N TYR A 178 5.39 17.77 33.90
CA TYR A 178 6.11 16.51 34.02
C TYR A 178 5.50 15.41 33.17
N LEU A 179 4.18 15.22 33.24
CA LEU A 179 3.47 14.24 32.43
C LEU A 179 3.67 14.50 30.93
N ARG A 180 3.53 15.75 30.49
CA ARG A 180 3.75 16.13 29.09
C ARG A 180 5.17 15.83 28.61
N LYS A 181 6.19 16.12 29.44
CA LYS A 181 7.58 15.80 29.12
C LYS A 181 7.81 14.29 29.08
N SER A 182 7.25 13.55 30.04
CA SER A 182 7.37 12.10 30.12
C SER A 182 6.75 11.40 28.91
N THR A 183 5.52 11.78 28.53
CA THR A 183 4.85 11.22 27.35
C THR A 183 5.56 11.61 26.05
N ALA A 184 6.02 12.86 25.91
CA ALA A 184 6.80 13.28 24.76
C ALA A 184 8.11 12.49 24.62
N LEU A 185 8.82 12.24 25.72
CA LEU A 185 10.03 11.41 25.72
C LEU A 185 9.72 9.96 25.35
N GLN A 186 8.64 9.39 25.87
CA GLN A 186 8.21 8.04 25.51
C GLN A 186 7.89 7.94 24.02
N LEU A 187 7.13 8.89 23.48
CA LEU A 187 6.81 8.97 22.06
C LEU A 187 8.08 9.07 21.20
N HIS A 188 9.01 9.96 21.56
CA HIS A 188 10.27 10.10 20.85
C HIS A 188 11.12 8.82 20.92
N GLN A 189 11.16 8.16 22.08
CA GLN A 189 11.87 6.90 22.24
C GLN A 189 11.25 5.80 21.36
N THR A 190 9.93 5.66 21.35
CA THR A 190 9.24 4.68 20.51
C THR A 190 9.43 4.99 19.04
N GLN A 191 9.32 6.26 18.64
CA GLN A 191 9.54 6.70 17.26
C GLN A 191 10.96 6.38 16.81
N LYS A 192 11.97 6.66 17.64
CA LYS A 192 13.38 6.35 17.31
C LYS A 192 13.63 4.85 17.19
N LYS A 193 13.00 4.03 18.06
CA LYS A 193 13.08 2.56 17.95
C LYS A 193 12.47 2.06 16.64
N CYS A 194 11.30 2.58 16.27
CA CYS A 194 10.63 2.22 15.02
C CYS A 194 11.47 2.64 13.82
N SER A 195 11.92 3.89 13.77
CA SER A 195 12.76 4.40 12.69
C SER A 195 14.07 3.62 12.55
N ASN A 196 14.72 3.23 13.65
CA ASN A 196 15.90 2.38 13.59
C ASN A 196 15.58 1.00 12.98
N ALA A 197 14.49 0.35 13.42
CA ALA A 197 14.08 -0.94 12.87
C ALA A 197 13.71 -0.85 11.38
N GLU A 198 13.00 0.20 10.98
CA GLU A 198 12.68 0.50 9.58
C GLU A 198 13.95 0.70 8.74
N ASN A 199 14.94 1.43 9.27
CA ASN A 199 16.21 1.64 8.59
C ASN A 199 17.02 0.35 8.42
N GLU A 200 17.03 -0.54 9.42
CA GLU A 200 17.69 -1.85 9.30
C GLU A 200 16.99 -2.74 8.25
N LEU A 201 15.66 -2.79 8.26
CA LEU A 201 14.88 -3.52 7.24
C LEU A 201 15.09 -2.93 5.83
N ALA A 202 15.20 -1.61 5.71
CA ALA A 202 15.47 -0.93 4.44
C ALA A 202 16.86 -1.30 3.90
N LYS A 203 17.89 -1.33 4.76
CA LYS A 203 19.24 -1.78 4.39
C LYS A 203 19.25 -3.25 3.96
N GLU A 204 18.53 -4.11 4.68
CA GLU A 204 18.41 -5.53 4.32
C GLU A 204 17.73 -5.69 2.95
N THR A 205 16.65 -4.94 2.71
CA THR A 205 15.97 -4.91 1.41
C THR A 205 16.91 -4.47 0.29
N GLU A 206 17.70 -3.42 0.51
CA GLU A 206 18.68 -2.94 -0.48
C GLU A 206 19.79 -3.97 -0.73
N ASN A 207 20.27 -4.65 0.31
CA ASN A 207 21.26 -5.71 0.18
C ASN A 207 20.71 -6.91 -0.60
N LEU A 208 19.45 -7.31 -0.35
CA LEU A 208 18.79 -8.38 -1.09
C LEU A 208 18.58 -8.01 -2.57
N LYS A 209 18.18 -6.76 -2.85
CA LYS A 209 18.09 -6.25 -4.23
C LYS A 209 19.43 -6.35 -4.95
N ARG A 210 20.52 -5.89 -4.31
CA ARG A 210 21.87 -5.97 -4.89
C ARG A 210 22.31 -7.40 -5.19
N LYS A 211 22.05 -8.34 -4.27
CA LYS A 211 22.33 -9.77 -4.49
C LYS A 211 21.53 -10.33 -5.66
N THR A 212 20.26 -9.95 -5.76
CA THR A 212 19.39 -10.35 -6.89
C THR A 212 19.95 -9.83 -8.21
N ASP A 213 20.35 -8.55 -8.26
CA ASP A 213 20.95 -7.95 -9.46
C ASP A 213 22.28 -8.62 -9.85
N GLU A 214 23.11 -8.98 -8.86
CA GLU A 214 24.34 -9.73 -9.05
C GLU A 214 24.07 -11.13 -9.60
N GLU A 215 23.10 -11.86 -9.04
CA GLU A 215 22.66 -13.16 -9.53
C GLU A 215 22.15 -13.07 -10.97
N ILE A 216 21.28 -12.11 -11.28
CA ILE A 216 20.76 -11.87 -12.64
C ILE A 216 21.92 -11.64 -13.62
N ARG A 217 22.92 -10.81 -13.25
CA ARG A 217 24.08 -10.56 -14.11
C ARG A 217 24.87 -11.83 -14.38
N VAL A 218 25.18 -12.60 -13.33
CA VAL A 218 25.92 -13.87 -13.46
C VAL A 218 25.13 -14.88 -14.30
N HIS A 219 23.81 -15.00 -14.09
CA HIS A 219 22.95 -15.85 -14.89
C HIS A 219 22.99 -15.46 -16.38
N MET A 220 22.88 -14.17 -16.71
CA MET A 220 23.00 -13.69 -18.08
C MET A 220 24.35 -14.02 -18.71
N GLU A 221 25.46 -13.87 -17.97
CA GLU A 221 26.80 -14.21 -18.44
C GLU A 221 26.94 -15.71 -18.73
N ILE A 222 26.42 -16.56 -17.84
CA ILE A 222 26.41 -18.02 -18.01
C ILE A 222 25.55 -18.42 -19.22
N GLU A 223 24.34 -17.87 -19.35
CA GLU A 223 23.48 -18.14 -20.50
C GLU A 223 24.13 -17.71 -21.81
N ASN A 224 24.75 -16.54 -21.85
CA ASN A 224 25.46 -16.05 -23.04
C ASN A 224 26.63 -16.97 -23.40
N PHE A 225 27.41 -17.42 -22.41
CA PHE A 225 28.49 -18.37 -22.61
C PHE A 225 27.97 -19.69 -23.20
N LEU A 226 26.90 -20.25 -22.62
CA LEU A 226 26.29 -21.49 -23.10
C LEU A 226 25.70 -21.35 -24.51
N ARG A 227 24.99 -20.25 -24.79
CA ARG A 227 24.47 -19.95 -26.14
C ARG A 227 25.58 -19.85 -27.17
N HIS A 228 26.70 -19.21 -26.83
CA HIS A 228 27.86 -19.13 -27.72
C HIS A 228 28.48 -20.50 -28.00
N HIS A 229 28.60 -21.34 -26.96
CA HIS A 229 29.08 -22.71 -27.12
C HIS A 229 28.13 -23.57 -27.95
N TYR A 230 26.82 -23.45 -27.72
CA TYR A 230 25.80 -24.13 -28.51
C TYR A 230 25.92 -23.75 -29.99
N LYS A 231 26.00 -22.45 -30.29
CA LYS A 231 26.15 -21.95 -31.66
C LYS A 231 27.41 -22.50 -32.35
N LYS A 232 28.55 -22.56 -31.66
CA LYS A 232 29.78 -23.16 -32.22
C LYS A 232 29.63 -24.64 -32.56
N VAL A 233 28.83 -25.38 -31.79
CA VAL A 233 28.57 -26.81 -32.05
C VAL A 233 27.59 -26.95 -33.21
N GLU A 234 26.57 -26.10 -33.27
CA GLU A 234 25.61 -26.03 -34.35
C GLU A 234 26.29 -25.72 -35.70
N GLU A 235 27.17 -24.71 -35.76
CA GLU A 235 27.96 -24.38 -36.95
C GLU A 235 28.85 -25.56 -37.40
N LYS A 236 29.43 -26.33 -36.46
CA LYS A 236 30.20 -27.53 -36.79
C LYS A 236 29.30 -28.64 -37.32
N LEU A 237 28.10 -28.80 -36.75
CA LEU A 237 27.14 -29.80 -37.20
C LEU A 237 26.69 -29.49 -38.63
N GLU A 238 26.30 -28.25 -38.91
CA GLU A 238 25.96 -27.77 -40.26
C GLU A 238 27.09 -28.05 -41.24
N TYR A 239 28.34 -27.69 -40.90
CA TYR A 239 29.49 -28.01 -41.75
C TYR A 239 29.62 -29.51 -42.07
N TRP A 240 29.43 -30.38 -41.07
CA TRP A 240 29.53 -31.82 -41.29
C TRP A 240 28.38 -32.35 -42.12
N VAL A 241 27.15 -31.88 -41.90
CA VAL A 241 25.97 -32.23 -42.70
C VAL A 241 26.21 -31.85 -44.16
N ASP A 242 26.56 -30.60 -44.44
CA ASP A 242 26.85 -30.11 -45.79
C ASP A 242 27.97 -30.93 -46.45
N LYS A 243 29.02 -31.27 -45.70
CA LYS A 243 30.11 -32.09 -46.23
C LYS A 243 29.63 -33.50 -46.59
N TYR A 244 28.86 -34.15 -45.72
CA TYR A 244 28.35 -35.49 -45.99
C TYR A 244 27.37 -35.50 -47.18
N GLU A 245 26.51 -34.49 -47.30
CA GLU A 245 25.61 -34.35 -48.45
C GLU A 245 26.42 -34.19 -49.74
N ASN A 246 27.41 -33.29 -49.77
CA ASN A 246 28.28 -33.10 -50.93
C ASN A 246 29.07 -34.36 -51.32
N ASP A 247 29.65 -35.06 -50.34
CA ASP A 247 30.41 -36.29 -50.57
C ASP A 247 29.49 -37.41 -51.08
N THR A 248 28.26 -37.51 -50.56
CA THR A 248 27.25 -38.48 -51.00
C THR A 248 26.79 -38.18 -52.42
N ASP A 249 26.47 -36.92 -52.73
CA ASP A 249 26.12 -36.47 -54.07
C ASP A 249 27.24 -36.73 -55.09
N ALA A 250 28.50 -36.51 -54.68
CA ALA A 250 29.66 -36.81 -55.52
C ALA A 250 29.77 -38.32 -55.81
N LYS A 251 29.58 -39.17 -54.80
CA LYS A 251 29.60 -40.62 -54.95
C LYS A 251 28.43 -41.15 -55.77
N ASP A 252 27.24 -40.58 -55.62
CA ASP A 252 26.08 -40.93 -56.43
C ASP A 252 26.30 -40.55 -57.90
N LYS A 253 26.89 -39.39 -58.19
CA LYS A 253 27.30 -39.00 -59.55
C LYS A 253 28.34 -39.97 -60.14
N GLU A 254 29.35 -40.38 -59.36
CA GLU A 254 30.32 -41.39 -59.79
C GLU A 254 29.65 -42.73 -60.09
N LEU A 255 28.75 -43.19 -59.20
CA LEU A 255 28.00 -44.42 -59.39
C LEU A 255 27.13 -44.38 -60.64
N ASP A 256 26.44 -43.26 -60.89
CA ASP A 256 25.61 -43.10 -62.06
C ASP A 256 26.44 -43.01 -63.35
N ALA A 257 27.60 -42.37 -63.32
CA ALA A 257 28.56 -42.40 -64.42
C ALA A 257 29.05 -43.82 -64.73
N LEU A 258 29.37 -44.62 -63.69
CA LEU A 258 29.77 -46.02 -63.84
C LEU A 258 28.62 -46.91 -64.35
N LYS A 259 27.39 -46.71 -63.87
CA LYS A 259 26.19 -47.39 -64.39
C LYS A 259 25.98 -47.06 -65.86
N ALA A 260 26.12 -45.78 -66.24
CA ALA A 260 26.00 -45.34 -67.63
C ALA A 260 27.10 -45.94 -68.53
N LEU A 261 28.35 -45.99 -68.05
CA LEU A 261 29.45 -46.64 -68.76
C LEU A 261 29.22 -48.15 -68.92
N LYS A 262 28.77 -48.83 -67.85
CA LYS A 262 28.41 -50.25 -67.88
C LYS A 262 27.29 -50.51 -68.90
N ALA A 263 26.25 -49.67 -68.92
CA ALA A 263 25.16 -49.76 -69.89
C ALA A 263 25.67 -49.60 -71.32
N LYS A 264 26.52 -48.59 -71.59
CA LYS A 264 27.16 -48.39 -72.90
C LYS A 264 28.02 -49.58 -73.31
N ASN A 265 28.86 -50.09 -72.41
CA ASN A 265 29.69 -51.25 -72.70
C ASN A 265 28.83 -52.48 -73.02
N LEU A 266 27.76 -52.71 -72.27
CA LEU A 266 26.81 -53.79 -72.53
C LEU A 266 26.13 -53.63 -73.90
N GLU A 267 25.72 -52.42 -74.27
CA GLU A 267 25.16 -52.11 -75.59
C GLU A 267 26.18 -52.39 -76.71
N THR A 268 27.45 -51.99 -76.54
CA THR A 268 28.49 -52.28 -77.55
C THR A 268 28.77 -53.77 -77.68
N LEU A 269 28.75 -54.53 -76.58
CA LEU A 269 28.90 -55.99 -76.60
C LEU A 269 27.71 -56.66 -77.28
N GLN A 270 26.47 -56.22 -77.00
CA GLN A 270 25.28 -56.72 -77.68
C GLN A 270 25.32 -56.43 -79.18
N ARG A 271 25.79 -55.24 -79.58
CA ARG A 271 25.99 -54.89 -80.98
C ARG A 271 27.02 -55.80 -81.65
N TYR A 272 28.19 -56.01 -81.05
CA TYR A 272 29.20 -56.93 -81.60
C TYR A 272 28.71 -58.38 -81.65
N ALA A 273 27.97 -58.84 -80.63
CA ALA A 273 27.37 -60.17 -80.64
C ALA A 273 26.37 -60.32 -81.80
N SER A 274 25.55 -59.29 -82.05
CA SER A 274 24.64 -59.24 -83.19
C SER A 274 25.40 -59.24 -84.52
N GLU A 275 26.46 -58.44 -84.64
CA GLU A 275 27.33 -58.43 -85.83
C GLU A 275 27.95 -59.82 -86.09
N CYS A 276 28.52 -60.47 -85.07
CA CYS A 276 29.03 -61.84 -85.18
C CYS A 276 27.95 -62.83 -85.63
N GLN A 277 26.74 -62.76 -85.06
CA GLN A 277 25.62 -63.60 -85.49
C GLN A 277 25.29 -63.37 -86.97
N THR A 278 25.22 -62.12 -87.42
CA THR A 278 24.98 -61.81 -88.84
C THR A 278 26.11 -62.30 -89.75
N PHE A 279 27.37 -62.23 -89.32
CA PHE A 279 28.50 -62.79 -90.07
C PHE A 279 28.44 -64.32 -90.12
N GLU A 280 28.10 -64.99 -89.03
CA GLU A 280 27.89 -66.43 -89.00
C GLU A 280 26.74 -66.84 -89.93
N GLU A 281 25.61 -66.14 -89.89
CA GLU A 281 24.47 -66.38 -90.79
C GLU A 281 24.85 -66.19 -92.26
N THR A 282 25.59 -65.13 -92.60
CA THR A 282 26.06 -64.88 -93.97
C THR A 282 27.08 -65.94 -94.44
N ILE A 283 27.98 -66.40 -93.57
CA ILE A 283 28.90 -67.50 -93.89
C ILE A 283 28.15 -68.82 -94.08
N ILE A 284 27.17 -69.13 -93.22
CA ILE A 284 26.35 -70.34 -93.33
C ILE A 284 25.54 -70.31 -94.63
N THR A 285 24.91 -69.17 -94.94
CA THR A 285 24.13 -69.01 -96.18
C THR A 285 25.01 -69.08 -97.43
N ASP A 286 26.20 -68.47 -97.46
CA ASP A 286 27.17 -68.62 -98.57
C ASP A 286 27.65 -70.07 -98.73
N ARG A 287 27.95 -70.78 -97.63
CA ARG A 287 28.32 -72.21 -97.67
C ARG A 287 27.19 -73.07 -98.22
N LEU A 288 25.96 -72.83 -97.76
CA LEU A 288 24.76 -73.52 -98.26
C LEU A 288 24.50 -73.23 -99.74
N GLN A 289 24.67 -71.97 -100.18
CA GLN A 289 24.54 -71.57 -101.58
C GLN A 289 25.58 -72.26 -102.46
N LYS A 290 26.87 -72.23 -102.08
CA LYS A 290 27.94 -72.94 -102.80
C LYS A 290 27.74 -74.46 -102.84
N GLU A 291 27.22 -75.05 -101.77
CA GLU A 291 26.82 -76.46 -101.79
C GLU A 291 25.65 -76.73 -102.73
N ALA A 292 24.62 -75.89 -102.71
CA ALA A 292 23.46 -76.00 -103.58
C ALA A 292 23.86 -75.84 -105.05
N GLU A 293 24.73 -74.88 -105.38
CA GLU A 293 25.31 -74.70 -106.72
C GLU A 293 26.11 -75.92 -107.15
N ARG A 294 26.97 -76.47 -106.29
CA ARG A 294 27.70 -77.72 -106.59
C ARG A 294 26.74 -78.90 -106.80
N ARG A 295 25.66 -79.00 -106.04
CA ARG A 295 24.63 -80.03 -106.23
C ARG A 295 23.89 -79.85 -107.55
N LYS A 296 23.50 -78.61 -107.89
CA LYS A 296 22.88 -78.26 -109.19
C LYS A 296 23.81 -78.61 -110.35
N GLN A 297 25.06 -78.15 -110.34
CA GLN A 297 26.04 -78.49 -111.37
C GLN A 297 26.24 -80.01 -111.53
N LYS A 298 26.24 -80.77 -110.43
CA LYS A 298 26.30 -82.24 -110.49
C LYS A 298 25.04 -82.84 -111.11
N GLN A 299 23.85 -82.33 -110.76
CA GLN A 299 22.59 -82.73 -111.38
C GLN A 299 22.59 -82.38 -112.87
N ASP A 300 22.89 -81.13 -113.25
CA ASP A 300 22.99 -80.67 -114.63
C ASP A 300 23.99 -81.51 -115.43
N ALA A 301 25.13 -81.89 -114.83
CA ALA A 301 26.10 -82.77 -115.48
C ALA A 301 25.58 -84.20 -115.66
N LEU A 302 24.80 -84.74 -114.71
CA LEU A 302 24.15 -86.04 -114.84
C LEU A 302 23.02 -85.99 -115.88
N GLU A 303 22.21 -84.93 -115.87
CA GLU A 303 21.19 -84.65 -116.86
C GLU A 303 21.81 -84.53 -118.25
N LEU A 304 22.88 -83.74 -118.42
CA LEU A 304 23.61 -83.63 -119.67
C LEU A 304 24.19 -84.98 -120.11
N LYS A 305 24.78 -85.76 -119.21
CA LYS A 305 25.22 -87.14 -119.51
C LYS A 305 24.06 -88.02 -119.98
N SER A 306 22.89 -87.90 -119.35
CA SER A 306 21.70 -88.64 -119.75
C SER A 306 21.18 -88.18 -121.13
N ILE A 307 21.15 -86.87 -121.39
CA ILE A 307 20.79 -86.27 -122.68
C ILE A 307 21.78 -86.70 -123.77
N LEU A 308 23.09 -86.71 -123.49
CA LEU A 308 24.12 -87.18 -124.42
C LEU A 308 23.97 -88.67 -124.71
N LYS A 309 23.66 -89.50 -123.71
CA LYS A 309 23.32 -90.93 -123.92
C LYS A 309 22.07 -91.09 -124.77
N LEU A 310 21.02 -90.30 -124.53
CA LEU A 310 19.81 -90.24 -125.35
C LEU A 310 20.12 -89.81 -126.79
N GLN A 311 20.92 -88.76 -126.98
CA GLN A 311 21.36 -88.30 -128.29
C GLN A 311 22.22 -89.35 -129.00
N ALA A 312 23.13 -90.03 -128.29
CA ALA A 312 23.97 -91.09 -128.85
C ALA A 312 23.16 -92.34 -129.19
N TRP A 313 22.19 -92.70 -128.36
CA TRP A 313 21.22 -93.75 -128.65
C TRP A 313 20.39 -93.40 -129.87
N TRP A 314 19.90 -92.16 -130.00
CA TRP A 314 19.15 -91.70 -131.16
C TRP A 314 20.02 -91.66 -132.42
N ARG A 315 21.23 -91.10 -132.36
CA ARG A 315 22.20 -91.12 -133.48
C ARG A 315 22.56 -92.55 -133.90
N GLY A 316 22.84 -93.43 -132.94
CA GLY A 316 23.10 -94.84 -133.20
C GLY A 316 21.89 -95.59 -133.76
N THR A 317 20.68 -95.22 -133.33
CA THR A 317 19.42 -95.74 -133.88
C THR A 317 19.17 -95.22 -135.29
N MET A 318 19.48 -93.96 -135.59
CA MET A 318 19.45 -93.42 -136.95
C MET A 318 20.39 -94.19 -137.89
N VAL A 319 21.61 -94.51 -137.43
CA VAL A 319 22.58 -95.32 -138.21
C VAL A 319 22.08 -96.76 -138.38
N ARG A 320 21.63 -97.43 -137.31
CA ARG A 320 21.22 -98.85 -137.37
C ARG A 320 19.90 -99.09 -138.10
N ARG A 321 18.95 -98.14 -138.02
CA ARG A 321 17.69 -98.19 -138.76
C ARG A 321 17.73 -97.47 -140.11
N ASN A 322 18.91 -96.96 -140.52
CA ASN A 322 19.13 -96.24 -141.79
C ASN A 322 18.15 -95.08 -142.04
N LEU A 323 17.96 -94.23 -141.02
CA LEU A 323 17.13 -93.04 -141.11
C LEU A 323 18.02 -91.80 -141.35
N GLY A 324 17.61 -90.92 -142.27
CA GLY A 324 18.36 -89.72 -142.63
C GLY A 324 19.55 -89.97 -143.58
N PRO A 325 20.68 -89.24 -143.46
CA PRO A 325 21.80 -89.26 -144.41
C PRO A 325 22.46 -90.64 -144.66
N TYR A 326 22.17 -91.63 -143.82
CA TYR A 326 22.73 -92.98 -143.86
C TYR A 326 21.97 -93.97 -144.76
N TRP A 327 20.85 -93.56 -145.37
CA TRP A 327 20.12 -94.35 -146.39
C TRP A 327 21.03 -94.80 -147.55
N ASN A 328 21.98 -93.96 -147.95
CA ASN A 328 22.86 -94.17 -149.10
C ASN A 328 23.85 -95.34 -148.89
N LEU A 329 24.14 -95.71 -147.63
CA LEU A 329 25.04 -96.82 -147.29
C LEU A 329 24.40 -98.21 -147.46
N ARG A 330 23.07 -98.31 -147.37
CA ARG A 330 22.34 -99.57 -147.64
C ARG A 330 22.44 -99.95 -149.12
N LYS A 331 22.26 -98.99 -150.03
CA LYS A 331 22.41 -99.18 -151.48
C LYS A 331 23.83 -99.59 -151.91
N ALA A 332 24.86 -99.16 -151.17
CA ALA A 332 26.25 -99.50 -151.47
C ALA A 332 26.65 -100.93 -151.03
N ARG A 333 25.97 -101.53 -150.04
CA ARG A 333 26.20 -102.91 -149.60
C ARG A 333 25.54 -103.95 -150.50
N GLU A 334 24.37 -103.66 -151.06
CA GLU A 334 23.67 -104.58 -151.98
C GLU A 334 24.40 -104.76 -153.33
N LYS A 335 25.20 -103.78 -153.78
CA LYS A 335 26.03 -103.90 -154.99
C LYS A 335 27.34 -104.71 -154.82
N LYS A 336 27.81 -104.97 -153.60
CA LYS A 336 29.09 -105.68 -153.34
C LYS A 336 28.95 -107.18 -153.05
N LEU A 337 27.72 -107.71 -153.01
CA LEU A 337 27.44 -109.11 -152.65
C LEU A 337 27.37 -110.08 -153.86
N LEU A 338 27.62 -109.61 -155.09
CA LEU A 338 27.60 -110.44 -156.32
C LEU A 338 28.97 -110.73 -156.95
N GLU A 339 30.09 -110.18 -156.46
CA GLU A 339 31.41 -110.28 -157.13
C GLU A 339 32.55 -110.93 -156.33
N GLN A 340 32.33 -111.52 -155.15
CA GLN A 340 33.40 -112.22 -154.42
C GLN A 340 33.00 -113.63 -154.00
N LYS A 341 33.06 -114.54 -154.99
CA LYS A 341 33.16 -115.98 -154.81
C LYS A 341 34.46 -116.46 -155.48
N ASP A 342 35.61 -116.07 -154.91
CA ASP A 342 36.83 -116.86 -155.01
C ASP A 342 37.95 -116.33 -154.10
N LYS A 343 38.50 -117.25 -153.30
CA LYS A 343 39.79 -117.19 -152.57
C LYS A 343 39.88 -116.19 -151.40
N LYS A 344 40.41 -116.53 -150.23
CA LYS A 344 40.94 -117.78 -149.66
C LYS A 344 41.18 -117.50 -148.17
N GLU A 345 40.87 -118.50 -147.34
CA GLU A 345 41.68 -119.04 -146.25
C GLU A 345 42.45 -118.14 -145.25
N LYS A 346 42.08 -118.35 -143.97
CA LYS A 346 42.91 -118.88 -142.85
C LYS A 346 43.72 -117.95 -141.93
N SER A 347 43.81 -118.48 -140.70
CA SER A 347 44.56 -118.11 -139.49
C SER A 347 43.93 -116.96 -138.69
N GLY A 348 43.54 -117.11 -137.41
CA GLY A 348 44.24 -117.73 -136.28
C GLY A 348 45.12 -116.65 -135.63
N VAL A 349 45.27 -116.42 -134.33
CA VAL A 349 45.19 -117.23 -133.10
C VAL A 349 45.71 -116.26 -131.99
N LYS A 350 45.50 -116.59 -130.69
CA LYS A 350 46.22 -116.09 -129.48
C LYS A 350 45.94 -114.65 -129.02
N LYS A 351 46.09 -114.25 -127.75
CA LYS A 351 46.09 -114.86 -126.39
C LYS A 351 46.44 -113.67 -125.47
N LYS A 352 45.90 -113.70 -124.25
CA LYS A 352 46.54 -113.27 -122.98
C LYS A 352 46.63 -111.77 -122.61
N THR A 353 46.04 -111.51 -121.42
CA THR A 353 46.52 -110.71 -120.27
C THR A 353 46.79 -109.21 -120.49
N ARG A 354 46.29 -108.34 -119.63
CA ARG A 354 46.48 -108.32 -118.17
C ARG A 354 45.29 -107.68 -117.46
#